data_AF-A0A522B8Y4-F1
#
_entry.id   AF-A0A522B8Y4-F1
#
_cell.length_a   1.000
_cell.length_b   1.000
_cell.length_c   1.000
_cell.angle_alpha   90.00
_cell.angle_beta   90.00
_cell.angle_gamma   90.00
#
_symmetry.space_group_name_H-M   'P 1'
#
loop_
_entity.id
_entity.type
_entity.pdbx_description
1 polymer ?
#
loop_
_entity_poly.entity_id
_entity_poly.type
_entity_poly.pdbx_seq_one_letter_code
_entity_poly.pdbx_strand_id
1 'polypeptide(L)' 'MYFTDRGIEELAERRGEEVVSLTWLAERLRQFVDLNPDFEVPVERLATWLARLDDEDDDE' A
#
# COMPACT_ATOMS: atom_id res chain seq x y z
N MET A 1 2.69 16.64 16.55
CA MET A 1 3.22 15.32 16.17
C MET A 1 3.36 15.36 14.66
N TYR A 2 4.57 15.37 14.13
CA TYR A 2 4.77 15.38 12.69
C TYR A 2 4.56 13.96 12.19
N PHE A 3 3.34 13.67 11.73
CA PHE A 3 3.09 12.55 10.82
C PHE A 3 3.68 12.98 9.48
N THR A 4 5.00 12.94 9.36
CA THR A 4 5.64 13.07 8.06
C THR A 4 5.55 11.72 7.36
N ASP A 5 5.47 11.76 6.04
CA ASP A 5 5.53 10.60 5.14
C ASP A 5 6.92 9.94 5.14
N ARG A 6 7.69 10.04 6.24
CA ARG A 6 9.09 9.61 6.35
C ARG A 6 9.27 8.14 5.96
N GLY A 7 8.33 7.28 6.33
CA GLY A 7 8.37 5.86 5.94
C GLY A 7 8.15 5.64 4.44
N ILE A 8 7.30 6.47 3.82
CA ILE A 8 7.05 6.43 2.37
C ILE A 8 8.25 6.99 1.61
N GLU A 9 8.83 8.11 2.09
CA GLU A 9 10.05 8.70 1.54
C GLU A 9 11.22 7.71 1.61
N GLU A 10 11.43 7.06 2.75
CA GLU A 10 12.50 6.05 2.90
C GLU A 10 12.27 4.83 2.00
N LEU A 11 11.01 4.38 1.82
CA LEU A 11 10.69 3.30 0.88
C LEU A 11 11.06 3.71 -0.56
N ALA A 12 10.68 4.92 -0.97
CA ALA A 12 10.97 5.43 -2.31
C ALA A 12 12.48 5.60 -2.54
N GLU A 13 13.22 6.13 -1.57
CA GLU A 13 14.67 6.31 -1.66
C GLU A 13 15.40 4.96 -1.77
N ARG A 14 14.97 3.96 -1.01
CA ARG A 14 15.69 2.69 -0.91
C ARG A 14 15.28 1.66 -1.97
N ARG A 15 14.03 1.69 -2.42
CA ARG A 15 13.44 0.65 -3.28
C ARG A 15 12.63 1.20 -4.46
N GLY A 16 12.69 2.49 -4.74
CA GLY A 16 11.87 3.14 -5.77
C GLY A 16 12.13 2.67 -7.21
N GLU A 17 13.29 2.08 -7.49
CA GLU A 17 13.61 1.49 -8.79
C GLU A 17 13.06 0.06 -8.97
N GLU A 18 12.52 -0.55 -7.91
CA GLU A 18 11.99 -1.90 -7.98
C GLU A 18 10.59 -1.95 -8.60
N VAL A 19 10.38 -2.85 -9.56
CA VAL A 19 9.06 -3.11 -10.15
C VAL A 19 8.48 -4.38 -9.53
N VAL A 20 7.28 -4.27 -8.95
CA VAL A 20 6.56 -5.37 -8.31
C VAL A 20 5.13 -5.46 -8.85
N SER A 21 4.52 -6.64 -8.77
CA SER A 21 3.11 -6.80 -9.09
C SER A 21 2.22 -6.36 -7.92
N LEU A 22 0.97 -5.97 -8.22
CA LEU A 22 -0.03 -5.71 -7.18
C LEU A 22 -0.30 -6.96 -6.32
N THR A 23 -0.19 -8.16 -6.89
CA THR A 23 -0.26 -9.41 -6.12
C THR A 23 0.83 -9.49 -5.05
N TRP A 24 2.09 -9.17 -5.41
CA TRP A 24 3.19 -9.17 -4.44
C TRP A 24 2.97 -8.12 -3.34
N LEU A 25 2.47 -6.93 -3.69
CA LEU A 25 2.14 -5.89 -2.73
C LEU A 25 1.04 -6.35 -1.76
N ALA A 26 -0.04 -6.97 -2.27
CA ALA A 26 -1.12 -7.50 -1.45
C ALA A 26 -0.64 -8.53 -0.43
N GLU A 27 0.32 -9.39 -0.80
CA GLU A 27 0.95 -10.32 0.15
C GLU A 27 1.74 -9.59 1.25
N ARG A 28 2.42 -8.49 0.94
CA ARG A 28 3.12 -7.67 1.94
C ARG A 28 2.15 -7.01 2.91
N LEU A 29 1.03 -6.48 2.40
CA LEU A 29 -0.03 -5.88 3.23
C LEU A 29 -0.64 -6.91 4.18
N ARG A 30 -0.92 -8.13 3.71
CA ARG A 30 -1.42 -9.22 4.56
C ARG A 30 -0.44 -9.58 5.67
N GLN A 31 0.84 -9.78 5.33
CA GLN A 31 1.88 -10.06 6.34
C GLN A 31 2.00 -8.92 7.37
N PHE A 32 1.85 -7.67 6.93
CA PHE A 32 1.87 -6.54 7.85
C PHE A 32 0.70 -6.59 8.84
N VAL A 33 -0.52 -6.88 8.39
CA VAL A 33 -1.70 -7.02 9.25
C VAL A 33 -1.59 -8.24 10.18
N ASP A 34 -1.08 -9.37 9.67
CA ASP A 34 -0.84 -10.58 10.47
C ASP A 34 0.08 -10.29 11.67
N LEU A 35 1.08 -9.42 11.47
CA LEU A 35 2.02 -9.01 12.51
C LEU A 35 1.52 -7.83 13.35
N ASN A 36 0.61 -7.02 12.81
CA ASN A 36 0.11 -5.79 13.44
C ASN A 36 -1.43 -5.69 13.30
N PRO A 37 -2.19 -6.50 14.06
CA PRO A 37 -3.65 -6.61 13.88
C PRO A 37 -4.42 -5.28 14.07
N ASP A 38 -3.89 -4.36 14.89
CA ASP A 38 -4.49 -3.04 15.12
C ASP A 38 -4.59 -2.18 13.85
N PHE A 39 -3.87 -2.54 12.78
CA PHE A 39 -3.88 -1.85 11.50
C PHE A 39 -4.70 -2.54 10.41
N GLU A 40 -5.49 -3.57 10.73
CA GLU A 40 -6.33 -4.29 9.76
C GLU A 40 -7.25 -3.32 8.98
N VAL A 41 -8.04 -2.50 9.69
CA VAL A 41 -9.02 -1.60 9.08
C VAL A 41 -8.38 -0.57 8.12
N PRO A 42 -7.33 0.19 8.51
CA PRO A 42 -6.71 1.14 7.58
C PRO A 42 -6.04 0.45 6.38
N VAL A 43 -5.43 -0.72 6.57
CA VAL A 43 -4.79 -1.47 5.48
C VAL A 43 -5.82 -2.04 4.51
N GLU A 44 -6.94 -2.55 5.01
CA GLU A 44 -8.06 -3.02 4.18
C GLU A 44 -8.64 -1.91 3.31
N ARG A 45 -8.77 -0.69 3.86
CA ARG A 45 -9.22 0.49 3.10
C ARG A 45 -8.23 0.89 2.02
N LEU A 46 -6.93 0.86 2.31
CA LEU A 46 -5.87 1.11 1.32
C LEU A 46 -5.92 0.08 0.19
N ALA A 47 -6.04 -1.21 0.52
CA ALA A 47 -6.13 -2.28 -0.47
C ALA A 47 -7.37 -2.12 -1.36
N THR A 48 -8.52 -1.78 -0.77
CA THR A 48 -9.76 -1.50 -1.51
C THR A 48 -9.62 -0.30 -2.44
N TRP A 49 -8.91 0.75 -2.01
CA TRP A 49 -8.66 1.92 -2.85
C TRP A 49 -7.73 1.57 -4.03
N LEU A 50 -6.63 0.85 -3.78
CA LEU A 50 -5.71 0.39 -4.83
C LEU A 50 -6.40 -0.49 -5.88
N ALA A 51 -7.33 -1.35 -5.46
CA ALA A 51 -8.05 -2.26 -6.34
C ALA A 51 -9.02 -1.57 -7.30
N ARG A 52 -9.33 -0.29 -7.09
CA ARG A 52 -10.25 0.51 -7.92
C ARG A 52 -9.54 1.48 -8.84
N LEU A 53 -8.22 1.61 -8.76
CA LEU A 53 -7.48 2.54 -9.62
C LEU A 53 -7.68 2.21 -11.11
N ASP A 54 -7.77 0.93 -11.46
CA ASP A 54 -8.04 0.49 -12.84
C ASP A 54 -9.49 0.74 -13.28
N ASP A 55 -10.44 0.85 -12.34
CA ASP A 55 -11.86 1.10 -12.64
C ASP A 55 -12.15 2.60 -12.92
N GLU A 56 -11.30 3.51 -12.42
CA GLU A 56 -11.46 4.97 -12.60
C GLU A 56 -11.00 5.46 -13.99
N ASP A 57 -10.26 4.66 -14.74
CA ASP A 57 -9.76 4.97 -16.10
C ASP A 57 -10.76 4.58 -17.22
N ASP A 58 -11.86 3.86 -16.90
CA ASP A 58 -12.87 3.40 -17.86
C ASP A 58 -14.06 4.40 -18.05
N ASP A 59 -14.03 5.55 -17.37
CA ASP A 59 -15.08 6.60 -17.40
C ASP A 59 -14.73 7.82 -18.31
N GLU A 60 -13.97 7.63 -19.41
CA GLU A 60 -13.69 8.64 -20.47
C GLU A 60 -14.55 8.50 -21.74
#